data_AF-A0A1X7TXE5-F1
#
_entry.id   AF-A0A1X7TXE5-F1
#
_cell.length_a   1.000
_cell.length_b   1.000
_cell.length_c   1.000
_cell.angle_alpha   90.00
_cell.angle_beta   90.00
_cell.angle_gamma   90.00
#
_symmetry.space_group_name_H-M   'P 1'
#
loop_
_entity.id
_entity.type
_entity.pdbx_description
1 polymer ?
#
loop_
_entity_poly.entity_id
_entity_poly.type
_entity_poly.pdbx_seq_one_letter_code
_entity_poly.pdbx_strand_id
1 'polypeptide(L)'
;MSVITTEKGQKLQEEIKEAYKWKDMFPTTNEEFMSLMSQLFIKCQEYTTALSSLDTQEAQEEADAIVNELIAVRNHWGPNLFPPRINALARESMTLSLCGKDYRIDSAQYFEPVPYYEGGGNAPGELMKLFRFSVYDVSTNEIILRYFLERSNIMKLYHVLCFALPGSRGQIQPYGEICPSYWQMRRDVIENMNRRFGKNEN
;
A
#
# COMPACT_ATOMS: atom_id res chain seq x y z
N MET A 1 18.05 -14.53 11.83
CA MET A 1 18.62 -14.42 10.47
C MET A 1 18.14 -13.09 9.90
N SER A 2 18.99 -12.35 9.17
CA SER A 2 18.55 -11.11 8.52
C SER A 2 17.52 -11.46 7.44
N VAL A 3 16.34 -10.85 7.49
CA VAL A 3 15.27 -11.03 6.50
C VAL A 3 15.62 -10.32 5.18
N ILE A 4 16.49 -9.31 5.23
CA ILE A 4 17.00 -8.59 4.06
C ILE A 4 18.31 -9.23 3.64
N THR A 5 18.31 -9.85 2.46
CA THR A 5 19.38 -10.73 1.99
C THR A 5 20.08 -10.22 0.75
N THR A 6 19.40 -9.41 -0.08
CA THR A 6 20.00 -8.92 -1.31
C THR A 6 20.91 -7.70 -1.06
N GLU A 7 21.94 -7.51 -1.90
CA GLU A 7 22.83 -6.35 -1.80
C GLU A 7 22.06 -5.03 -1.94
N LYS A 8 21.11 -4.96 -2.87
CA LYS A 8 20.25 -3.78 -3.06
C LYS A 8 19.38 -3.53 -1.82
N GLY A 9 18.81 -4.57 -1.23
CA GLY A 9 18.03 -4.47 0.01
C GLY A 9 18.87 -3.99 1.19
N GLN A 10 20.11 -4.47 1.33
CA GLN A 10 21.03 -4.04 2.38
C GLN A 10 21.40 -2.55 2.26
N LYS A 11 21.75 -2.09 1.05
CA LYS A 11 22.02 -0.66 0.80
C LYS A 11 20.81 0.20 1.13
N LEU A 12 19.61 -0.24 0.73
CA LEU A 12 18.38 0.47 1.05
C LEU A 12 18.12 0.50 2.56
N GLN A 13 18.40 -0.59 3.27
CA GLN A 13 18.30 -0.63 4.72
C GLN A 13 19.25 0.37 5.40
N GLU A 14 20.46 0.55 4.86
CA GLU A 14 21.40 1.58 5.34
C GLU A 14 20.85 2.99 5.09
N GLU A 15 20.30 3.27 3.91
CA GLU A 15 19.64 4.55 3.64
C GLU A 15 18.48 4.82 4.61
N ILE A 16 17.66 3.81 4.91
CA ILE A 16 16.56 3.92 5.89
C ILE A 16 17.12 4.15 7.31
N LYS A 17 18.23 3.50 7.68
CA LYS A 17 18.90 3.73 8.98
C LYS A 17 19.43 5.17 9.10
N GLU A 18 20.02 5.71 8.04
CA GLU A 18 20.43 7.12 8.01
C GLU A 18 19.23 8.06 8.11
N ALA A 19 18.08 7.68 7.54
CA ALA A 19 16.86 8.45 7.60
C ALA A 19 16.33 8.68 9.03
N TYR A 20 16.64 7.81 10.00
CA TYR A 20 16.31 8.07 11.41
C TYR A 20 16.97 9.35 11.94
N LYS A 21 18.20 9.65 11.51
CA LYS A 21 18.96 10.83 11.95
C LYS A 21 18.39 12.14 11.42
N TRP A 22 17.54 12.07 10.39
CA TRP A 22 16.92 13.27 9.80
C TRP A 22 16.06 14.04 10.80
N LYS A 23 15.55 13.38 11.84
CA LYS A 23 14.82 14.06 12.92
C LYS A 23 15.66 15.13 13.62
N ASP A 24 16.95 14.86 13.79
CA ASP A 24 17.88 15.79 14.45
C ASP A 24 18.40 16.85 13.47
N MET A 25 18.42 16.54 12.17
CA MET A 25 18.86 17.44 11.10
C MET A 25 17.78 18.45 10.67
N PHE A 26 16.52 18.03 10.71
CA PHE A 26 15.38 18.82 10.26
C PHE A 26 14.41 19.07 11.43
N PRO A 27 14.41 20.29 12.01
CA PRO A 27 13.53 20.60 13.14
C PRO A 27 12.04 20.63 12.76
N THR A 28 11.73 20.91 11.49
CA THR A 28 10.37 20.96 10.93
C THR A 28 10.38 20.50 9.47
N THR A 29 9.19 20.20 8.92
CA THR A 29 9.05 19.93 7.48
C THR A 29 9.53 21.11 6.64
N ASN A 30 10.42 20.86 5.69
CA ASN A 30 10.84 21.82 4.67
C ASN A 30 10.99 21.12 3.30
N GLU A 31 11.28 21.88 2.24
CA GLU A 31 11.38 21.34 0.87
C GLU A 31 12.50 20.31 0.71
N GLU A 32 13.62 20.49 1.40
CA GLU A 32 14.76 19.57 1.37
C GLU A 32 14.39 18.22 1.97
N PHE A 33 13.82 18.21 3.18
CA PHE A 33 13.31 16.99 3.82
C PHE A 33 12.26 16.29 2.95
N MET A 34 11.32 17.06 2.38
CA MET A 34 10.30 16.53 1.47
C MET A 34 10.93 15.83 0.26
N SER A 35 11.97 16.42 -0.31
CA SER A 35 12.70 15.85 -1.45
C SER A 35 13.42 14.55 -1.08
N LEU A 36 14.18 14.55 0.03
CA LEU A 36 14.90 13.37 0.52
C LEU A 36 13.95 12.22 0.86
N MET A 37 12.87 12.51 1.59
CA MET A 37 11.82 11.55 1.92
C MET A 37 11.16 10.98 0.67
N SER A 38 10.82 11.83 -0.32
CA SER A 38 10.22 11.38 -1.57
C SER A 38 11.16 10.46 -2.34
N GLN A 39 12.44 10.79 -2.43
CA GLN A 39 13.45 9.95 -3.08
C GLN A 39 13.60 8.59 -2.39
N LEU A 40 13.67 8.57 -1.05
CA LEU A 40 13.74 7.32 -0.28
C LEU A 40 12.50 6.44 -0.52
N PHE A 41 11.31 7.04 -0.48
CA PHE A 41 10.06 6.31 -0.66
C PHE A 41 9.94 5.74 -2.09
N ILE A 42 10.36 6.50 -3.12
CA ILE A 42 10.40 6.03 -4.51
C ILE A 42 11.35 4.84 -4.64
N LYS A 43 12.59 4.95 -4.14
CA LYS A 43 13.56 3.84 -4.18
C LYS A 43 13.02 2.59 -3.49
N CYS A 44 12.35 2.76 -2.36
CA CYS A 44 11.73 1.65 -1.65
C CYS A 44 10.59 1.03 -2.46
N GLN A 45 9.69 1.83 -3.03
CA GLN A 45 8.59 1.36 -3.86
C GLN A 45 9.08 0.59 -5.10
N GLU A 46 10.10 1.11 -5.79
CA GLU A 46 10.70 0.43 -6.94
C GLU A 46 11.30 -0.92 -6.54
N TYR A 47 11.95 -0.97 -5.38
CA TYR A 47 12.58 -2.17 -4.88
C TYR A 47 11.57 -3.22 -4.41
N THR A 48 10.56 -2.82 -3.63
CA THR A 48 9.46 -3.72 -3.22
C THR A 48 8.66 -4.20 -4.42
N THR A 49 8.45 -3.35 -5.43
CA THR A 49 7.83 -3.77 -6.71
C THR A 49 8.65 -4.85 -7.41
N ALA A 50 9.98 -4.69 -7.47
CA ALA A 50 10.86 -5.70 -8.06
C ALA A 50 10.77 -7.04 -7.28
N LEU A 51 10.81 -7.00 -5.95
CA LEU A 51 10.63 -8.19 -5.11
C LEU A 51 9.27 -8.86 -5.31
N SER A 52 8.18 -8.08 -5.37
CA SER A 52 6.83 -8.58 -5.63
C SER A 52 6.71 -9.33 -6.97
N SER A 53 7.58 -9.06 -7.93
CA SER A 53 7.59 -9.72 -9.24
C SER A 53 8.22 -11.11 -9.23
N LEU A 54 9.03 -11.43 -8.20
CA LEU A 54 9.70 -12.74 -8.05
C LEU A 54 8.75 -13.83 -7.54
N ASP A 55 7.67 -13.44 -6.86
CA ASP A 55 6.63 -14.33 -6.30
C ASP A 55 7.17 -15.46 -5.40
N THR A 56 8.29 -15.23 -4.70
CA THR A 56 8.82 -16.16 -3.69
C THR A 56 8.52 -15.68 -2.27
N GLN A 57 8.48 -16.60 -1.31
CA GLN A 57 8.24 -16.25 0.09
C GLN A 57 9.35 -15.34 0.65
N GLU A 58 10.61 -15.62 0.31
CA GLU A 58 11.76 -14.84 0.77
C GLU A 58 11.70 -13.39 0.25
N ALA A 59 11.30 -13.20 -1.02
CA ALA A 59 11.13 -11.86 -1.59
C ALA A 59 9.97 -11.10 -0.93
N GLN A 60 8.88 -11.82 -0.61
CA GLN A 60 7.74 -11.25 0.11
C GLN A 60 8.13 -10.81 1.53
N GLU A 61 8.88 -11.63 2.26
CA GLU A 61 9.38 -11.31 3.60
C GLU A 61 10.36 -10.13 3.57
N GLU A 62 11.28 -10.07 2.58
CA GLU A 62 12.21 -8.95 2.40
C GLU A 62 11.46 -7.63 2.09
N ALA A 63 10.43 -7.69 1.25
CA ALA A 63 9.59 -6.52 0.94
C ALA A 63 8.79 -6.04 2.16
N ASP A 64 8.25 -6.95 2.96
CA ASP A 64 7.58 -6.61 4.22
C ASP A 64 8.55 -5.98 5.23
N ALA A 65 9.79 -6.48 5.32
CA ALA A 65 10.81 -5.91 6.19
C ALA A 65 11.13 -4.45 5.83
N ILE A 66 11.32 -4.15 4.54
CA ILE A 66 11.56 -2.77 4.06
C ILE A 66 10.37 -1.84 4.39
N VAL A 67 9.14 -2.30 4.15
CA VAL A 67 7.94 -1.50 4.43
C VAL A 67 7.78 -1.24 5.93
N ASN A 68 8.03 -2.24 6.77
CA ASN A 68 7.95 -2.08 8.22
C ASN A 68 8.99 -1.06 8.75
N GLU A 69 10.21 -1.10 8.22
CA GLU A 69 11.25 -0.12 8.58
C GLU A 69 10.89 1.31 8.15
N LEU A 70 10.28 1.48 6.96
CA LEU A 70 9.80 2.80 6.53
C LEU A 70 8.68 3.35 7.42
N ILE A 71 7.75 2.49 7.86
CA ILE A 71 6.70 2.87 8.81
C ILE A 71 7.32 3.26 10.15
N ALA A 72 8.32 2.51 10.63
CA ALA A 72 9.03 2.80 11.86
C ALA A 72 9.77 4.15 11.78
N VAL A 73 10.45 4.44 10.67
CA VAL A 73 11.08 5.74 10.42
C VAL A 73 10.06 6.87 10.41
N ARG A 74 8.94 6.72 9.69
CA ARG A 74 7.85 7.71 9.68
C ARG A 74 7.36 8.00 11.09
N ASN A 75 7.15 6.95 11.89
CA ASN A 75 6.69 7.10 13.27
C ASN A 75 7.74 7.78 14.15
N HIS A 76 9.02 7.51 13.91
CA HIS A 76 10.14 8.14 14.60
C HIS A 76 10.19 9.66 14.32
N TRP A 77 10.06 10.08 13.06
CA TRP A 77 10.00 11.50 12.68
C TRP A 77 8.84 12.23 13.37
N GLY A 78 7.69 11.55 13.49
CA GLY A 78 6.51 12.08 14.16
C GLY A 78 5.82 13.20 13.36
N PRO A 79 4.69 13.73 13.88
CA PRO A 79 3.80 14.62 13.14
C PRO A 79 4.36 16.03 12.90
N ASN A 80 5.41 16.43 13.63
CA ASN A 80 6.03 17.76 13.47
C ASN A 80 6.93 17.83 12.23
N LEU A 81 7.52 16.70 11.85
CA LEU A 81 8.43 16.60 10.70
C LEU A 81 7.74 15.91 9.51
N PHE A 82 6.98 14.85 9.77
CA PHE A 82 6.28 14.14 8.70
C PHE A 82 5.01 14.89 8.26
N PRO A 83 4.81 15.14 6.95
CA PRO A 83 3.72 15.98 6.48
C PRO A 83 2.35 15.33 6.69
N PRO A 84 1.37 16.04 7.26
CA PRO A 84 0.03 15.47 7.53
C PRO A 84 -0.75 15.13 6.25
N ARG A 85 -0.40 15.75 5.12
CA ARG A 85 -1.01 15.49 3.81
C ARG A 85 -0.67 14.12 3.23
N ILE A 86 0.39 13.48 3.72
CA ILE A 86 0.80 12.14 3.28
C ILE A 86 0.27 11.14 4.29
N ASN A 87 -0.75 10.37 3.91
CA ASN A 87 -1.44 9.44 4.80
C ASN A 87 -1.19 7.96 4.47
N ALA A 88 -0.46 7.67 3.39
CA ALA A 88 -0.19 6.31 2.96
C ALA A 88 1.20 6.17 2.35
N LEU A 89 1.76 4.97 2.49
CA LEU A 89 2.95 4.50 1.80
C LEU A 89 2.54 3.77 0.52
N ALA A 90 3.13 4.13 -0.62
CA ALA A 90 3.02 3.33 -1.84
C ALA A 90 3.82 2.04 -1.68
N ARG A 91 3.17 0.89 -1.78
CA ARG A 91 3.80 -0.42 -1.56
C ARG A 91 4.35 -1.03 -2.84
N GLU A 92 3.57 -1.02 -3.91
CA GLU A 92 4.02 -1.52 -5.21
C GLU A 92 3.25 -0.85 -6.36
N SER A 93 3.82 -0.93 -7.57
CA SER A 93 3.12 -0.62 -8.82
C SER A 93 3.32 -1.78 -9.79
N MET A 94 2.25 -2.49 -10.16
CA MET A 94 2.35 -3.64 -11.07
C MET A 94 1.48 -3.43 -12.31
N THR A 95 1.90 -4.03 -13.43
CA THR A 95 1.12 -4.03 -14.67
C THR A 95 0.57 -5.43 -14.92
N LEU A 96 -0.73 -5.52 -15.19
CA LEU A 96 -1.41 -6.75 -15.63
C LEU A 96 -1.91 -6.57 -17.05
N SER A 97 -1.51 -7.49 -17.94
CA SER A 97 -2.04 -7.58 -19.31
C SER A 97 -3.22 -8.55 -19.33
N LEU A 98 -4.43 -8.04 -19.55
CA LEU A 98 -5.67 -8.82 -19.58
C LEU A 98 -6.40 -8.55 -20.90
N CYS A 99 -6.69 -9.60 -21.66
CA CYS A 99 -7.38 -9.53 -22.96
C CYS A 99 -6.79 -8.49 -23.94
N GLY A 100 -5.45 -8.44 -24.04
CA GLY A 100 -4.76 -7.52 -24.95
C GLY A 100 -4.75 -6.06 -24.50
N LYS A 101 -5.12 -5.79 -23.24
CA LYS A 101 -5.10 -4.47 -22.63
C LYS A 101 -4.30 -4.47 -21.33
N ASP A 102 -3.52 -3.43 -21.12
CA ASP A 102 -2.69 -3.27 -19.93
C ASP A 102 -3.41 -2.43 -18.87
N TYR A 103 -3.32 -2.91 -17.62
CA TYR A 103 -3.84 -2.25 -16.43
C TYR A 103 -2.71 -2.06 -15.43
N ARG A 104 -2.51 -0.84 -14.95
CA ARG A 104 -1.57 -0.56 -13.84
C ARG A 104 -2.32 -0.64 -12.52
N ILE A 105 -1.76 -1.32 -11.54
CA ILE A 105 -2.30 -1.41 -10.18
C ILE A 105 -1.28 -0.79 -9.23
N ASP A 106 -1.64 0.33 -8.64
CA ASP A 106 -0.85 1.01 -7.62
C ASP A 106 -1.41 0.67 -6.24
N SER A 107 -0.63 -0.04 -5.43
CA SER A 107 -1.02 -0.41 -4.08
C SER A 107 -0.45 0.57 -3.05
N ALA A 108 -1.23 0.83 -2.00
CA ALA A 108 -0.83 1.68 -0.89
C ALA A 108 -1.34 1.13 0.44
N GLN A 109 -0.54 1.33 1.48
CA GLN A 109 -0.88 1.03 2.87
C GLN A 109 -1.02 2.35 3.63
N TYR A 110 -2.15 2.57 4.28
CA TYR A 110 -2.32 3.76 5.12
C TYR A 110 -1.43 3.64 6.36
N PHE A 111 -0.76 4.74 6.75
CA PHE A 111 0.06 4.77 7.97
C PHE A 111 -0.79 4.58 9.23
N GLU A 112 -2.00 5.13 9.19
CA GLU A 112 -3.02 4.98 10.22
C GLU A 112 -4.34 4.60 9.52
N PRO A 113 -5.24 3.82 10.15
CA PRO A 113 -6.55 3.57 9.60
C PRO A 113 -7.28 4.87 9.26
N VAL A 114 -7.82 4.98 8.04
CA VAL A 114 -8.51 6.20 7.56
C VAL A 114 -10.03 5.97 7.52
N PRO A 115 -10.87 6.86 8.09
CA PRO A 115 -12.32 6.75 7.97
C PRO A 115 -12.79 6.59 6.53
N TYR A 116 -13.74 5.69 6.31
CA TYR A 116 -14.33 5.50 4.98
C TYR A 116 -15.14 6.74 4.57
N TYR A 117 -15.98 7.24 5.48
CA TYR A 117 -16.85 8.41 5.27
C TYR A 117 -16.14 9.70 5.72
N GLU A 118 -16.08 10.68 4.83
CA GLU A 118 -15.54 12.01 5.14
C GLU A 118 -16.48 12.73 6.13
N GLY A 119 -15.92 13.32 7.19
CA GLY A 119 -16.71 14.04 8.21
C GLY A 119 -17.30 13.18 9.33
N GLY A 120 -17.20 11.85 9.24
CA GLY A 120 -17.32 10.96 10.40
C GLY A 120 -16.07 11.11 11.24
N GLY A 121 -16.15 11.86 12.36
CA GLY A 121 -15.05 11.88 13.31
C GLY A 121 -14.92 10.50 13.94
N ASN A 122 -13.68 9.99 14.11
CA ASN A 122 -13.27 8.66 14.61
C ASN A 122 -14.15 8.06 15.74
N ALA A 123 -15.40 7.75 15.44
CA ALA A 123 -16.36 7.27 16.40
C ALA A 123 -16.15 5.76 16.58
N PRO A 124 -16.33 5.23 17.81
CA PRO A 124 -16.29 3.79 18.03
C PRO A 124 -17.28 3.09 17.08
N GLY A 125 -16.77 2.19 16.24
CA GLY A 125 -17.55 1.45 15.25
C GLY A 125 -17.44 1.95 13.81
N GLU A 126 -16.71 3.03 13.51
CA GLU A 126 -16.60 3.48 12.12
C GLU A 126 -15.87 2.49 11.19
N LEU A 127 -16.30 2.49 9.93
CA LEU A 127 -15.67 1.74 8.85
C LEU A 127 -14.36 2.43 8.46
N MET A 128 -13.25 1.71 8.56
CA MET A 128 -11.91 2.23 8.32
C MET A 128 -11.27 1.57 7.10
N LYS A 129 -10.42 2.30 6.38
CA LYS A 129 -9.60 1.82 5.27
C LYS A 129 -8.17 1.58 5.77
N LEU A 130 -7.62 0.41 5.45
CA LEU A 130 -6.24 0.02 5.84
C LEU A 130 -5.30 -0.07 4.64
N PHE A 131 -5.81 -0.57 3.51
CA PHE A 131 -5.07 -0.67 2.25
C PHE A 131 -5.92 -0.17 1.11
N ARG A 132 -5.26 0.26 0.03
CA ARG A 132 -5.88 0.66 -1.23
C ARG A 132 -5.12 0.05 -2.40
N PHE A 133 -5.84 -0.44 -3.41
CA PHE A 133 -5.30 -0.76 -4.72
C PHE A 133 -6.05 0.07 -5.76
N SER A 134 -5.35 0.96 -6.46
CA SER A 134 -5.92 1.78 -7.53
C SER A 134 -5.60 1.14 -8.87
N VAL A 135 -6.62 0.79 -9.64
CA VAL A 135 -6.48 0.21 -10.98
C VAL A 135 -6.65 1.32 -12.01
N TYR A 136 -5.66 1.45 -12.86
CA TYR A 136 -5.62 2.39 -13.96
C TYR A 136 -5.69 1.62 -15.28
N ASP A 137 -6.48 2.14 -16.21
CA ASP A 137 -6.32 1.84 -17.62
C ASP A 137 -5.03 2.52 -18.11
N VAL A 138 -4.06 1.76 -18.60
CA VAL A 138 -2.76 2.33 -19.03
C VAL A 138 -2.92 3.27 -20.24
N SER A 139 -3.88 2.98 -21.12
CA SER A 139 -4.07 3.75 -22.35
C SER A 139 -4.65 5.15 -22.10
N THR A 140 -5.52 5.30 -21.11
CA THR A 140 -6.16 6.58 -20.75
C THR A 140 -5.53 7.22 -19.51
N ASN A 141 -4.75 6.45 -18.73
CA ASN A 141 -4.25 6.79 -17.41
C ASN A 141 -5.37 7.17 -16.41
N GLU A 142 -6.59 6.68 -16.63
CA GLU A 142 -7.74 6.92 -15.76
C GLU A 142 -7.94 5.78 -14.76
N ILE A 143 -8.40 6.12 -13.56
CA ILE A 143 -8.74 5.13 -12.54
C ILE A 143 -10.10 4.54 -12.87
N ILE A 144 -10.11 3.24 -13.19
CA ILE A 144 -11.33 2.52 -13.55
C ILE A 144 -11.94 1.78 -12.36
N LEU A 145 -11.13 1.46 -11.35
CA LEU A 145 -11.52 0.63 -10.22
C LEU A 145 -10.60 0.90 -9.02
N ARG A 146 -11.17 0.89 -7.81
CA ARG A 146 -10.37 0.88 -6.57
C ARG A 146 -10.77 -0.31 -5.72
N TYR A 147 -9.80 -0.91 -5.05
CA TYR A 147 -10.03 -1.85 -3.98
C TYR A 147 -9.60 -1.25 -2.65
N PHE A 148 -10.31 -1.61 -1.58
CA PHE A 148 -9.97 -1.21 -0.22
C PHE A 148 -10.05 -2.41 0.72
N LEU A 149 -9.05 -2.56 1.59
CA LEU A 149 -9.25 -3.36 2.81
C LEU A 149 -10.01 -2.50 3.81
N GLU A 150 -11.25 -2.88 4.06
CA GLU A 150 -12.12 -2.23 5.02
C GLU A 150 -12.10 -3.00 6.35
N ARG A 151 -12.00 -2.27 7.45
CA ARG A 151 -12.12 -2.78 8.83
C ARG A 151 -13.34 -2.16 9.48
N SER A 152 -14.26 -2.98 9.96
CA SER A 152 -15.40 -2.57 10.77
C SER A 152 -15.25 -3.07 12.21
N ASN A 153 -15.76 -2.30 13.16
CA ASN A 153 -15.90 -2.71 14.56
C ASN A 153 -17.29 -2.35 15.13
N ILE A 154 -18.33 -2.27 14.27
CA ILE A 154 -19.69 -1.89 14.69
C ILE A 154 -20.30 -2.94 15.63
N MET A 155 -20.20 -4.22 15.24
CA MET A 155 -20.72 -5.35 16.03
C MET A 155 -19.61 -6.27 16.50
N LYS A 156 -18.64 -6.52 15.62
CA LYS A 156 -17.42 -7.27 15.87
C LYS A 156 -16.33 -6.78 14.93
N LEU A 157 -15.07 -7.00 15.32
CA LEU A 157 -13.95 -6.74 14.45
C LEU A 157 -14.08 -7.60 13.18
N TYR A 158 -14.02 -6.96 12.02
CA TYR A 158 -14.19 -7.65 10.75
C TYR A 158 -13.45 -6.95 9.63
N HIS A 159 -12.71 -7.73 8.83
CA HIS A 159 -11.96 -7.28 7.67
C HIS A 159 -12.56 -7.84 6.39
N VAL A 160 -12.71 -6.98 5.39
CA VAL A 160 -13.23 -7.35 4.07
C VAL A 160 -12.53 -6.56 2.97
N LEU A 161 -12.14 -7.26 1.90
CA LEU A 161 -11.70 -6.62 0.67
C LEU A 161 -12.93 -6.23 -0.14
N CYS A 162 -13.08 -4.93 -0.39
CA CYS A 162 -14.15 -4.36 -1.19
C CYS A 162 -13.60 -3.76 -2.48
N PHE A 163 -14.44 -3.66 -3.52
CA PHE A 163 -14.19 -2.80 -4.66
C PHE A 163 -15.16 -1.62 -4.72
N ALA A 164 -14.70 -0.53 -5.32
CA ALA A 164 -15.45 0.66 -5.63
C ALA A 164 -15.24 1.05 -7.11
N LEU A 165 -16.36 1.13 -7.82
CA LEU A 165 -16.52 1.69 -9.15
C LEU A 165 -17.24 3.05 -9.05
N PRO A 166 -17.19 3.89 -10.09
CA PRO A 166 -18.12 5.02 -10.19
C PRO A 166 -19.57 4.54 -10.02
N GLY A 167 -20.24 4.96 -8.95
CA GLY A 167 -21.65 4.64 -8.66
C GLY A 167 -21.93 3.23 -8.13
N SER A 168 -20.92 2.37 -7.91
CA SER A 168 -21.13 0.99 -7.43
C SER A 168 -20.04 0.52 -6.48
N ARG A 169 -20.42 -0.33 -5.52
CA ARG A 169 -19.49 -1.00 -4.59
C ARG A 169 -19.88 -2.45 -4.41
N GLY A 170 -18.91 -3.29 -4.10
CA GLY A 170 -19.18 -4.68 -3.76
C GLY A 170 -18.08 -5.27 -2.88
N GLN A 171 -18.42 -6.37 -2.21
CA GLN A 171 -17.47 -7.16 -1.45
C GLN A 171 -16.86 -8.24 -2.34
N ILE A 172 -15.57 -8.51 -2.14
CA ILE A 172 -14.83 -9.55 -2.86
C ILE A 172 -14.55 -10.70 -1.94
N GLN A 173 -13.85 -10.42 -0.85
CA GLN A 173 -13.33 -11.45 0.04
C GLN A 173 -13.47 -11.01 1.50
N PRO A 174 -14.29 -11.71 2.28
CA PRO A 174 -14.28 -11.56 3.73
C PRO A 174 -13.10 -12.31 4.36
N TYR A 175 -12.43 -11.69 5.34
CA TYR A 175 -11.33 -12.32 6.08
C TYR A 175 -11.66 -12.57 7.56
N GLY A 176 -12.77 -12.02 8.06
CA GLY A 176 -13.16 -12.19 9.45
C GLY A 176 -12.36 -11.29 10.40
N GLU A 177 -12.10 -11.79 11.61
CA GLU A 177 -11.49 -11.00 12.68
C GLU A 177 -9.99 -10.75 12.47
N ILE A 178 -9.32 -11.62 11.70
CA ILE A 178 -7.89 -11.52 11.44
C ILE A 178 -7.67 -10.62 10.23
N CYS A 179 -6.80 -9.63 10.38
CA CYS A 179 -6.38 -8.80 9.26
C CYS A 179 -5.56 -9.66 8.28
N PRO A 180 -5.92 -9.72 6.99
CA PRO A 180 -5.16 -10.49 6.00
C PRO A 180 -3.76 -9.89 5.81
N SER A 181 -2.82 -10.72 5.34
CA SER A 181 -1.53 -10.22 4.88
C SER A 181 -1.68 -9.43 3.59
N TYR A 182 -0.72 -8.54 3.32
CA TYR A 182 -0.64 -7.82 2.06
C TYR A 182 -0.67 -8.76 0.84
N TRP A 183 0.10 -9.85 0.91
CA TRP A 183 0.21 -10.84 -0.15
C TRP A 183 -1.08 -11.61 -0.41
N GLN A 184 -1.87 -11.90 0.63
CA GLN A 184 -3.19 -12.49 0.47
C GLN A 184 -4.12 -11.53 -0.28
N MET A 185 -4.20 -10.27 0.16
CA MET A 185 -5.03 -9.27 -0.52
C MET A 185 -4.59 -9.03 -1.96
N ARG A 186 -3.28 -8.99 -2.21
CA ARG A 186 -2.72 -8.81 -3.56
C ARG A 186 -3.21 -9.91 -4.50
N ARG A 187 -3.15 -11.17 -4.06
CA ARG A 187 -3.66 -12.31 -4.85
C ARG A 187 -5.16 -12.19 -5.12
N ASP A 188 -5.94 -11.87 -4.10
CA ASP A 188 -7.40 -11.74 -4.23
C ASP A 188 -7.80 -10.58 -5.18
N VAL A 189 -7.04 -9.49 -5.19
CA VAL A 189 -7.18 -8.38 -6.15
C VAL A 189 -6.87 -8.85 -7.57
N ILE A 190 -5.74 -9.52 -7.79
CA ILE A 190 -5.33 -10.03 -9.11
C ILE A 190 -6.36 -11.04 -9.63
N GLU A 191 -6.85 -11.94 -8.78
CA GLU A 191 -7.87 -12.90 -9.14
C GLU A 191 -9.18 -12.21 -9.52
N ASN A 192 -9.62 -11.20 -8.76
CA ASN A 192 -10.80 -10.43 -9.11
C ASN A 192 -10.65 -9.72 -10.46
N MET A 193 -9.49 -9.11 -10.72
CA MET A 193 -9.15 -8.49 -11.99
C MET A 193 -9.24 -9.48 -13.16
N ASN A 194 -8.66 -10.67 -13.01
CA ASN A 194 -8.74 -11.73 -14.02
C ASN A 194 -10.19 -12.14 -14.30
N ARG A 195 -11.03 -12.29 -13.26
CA ARG A 195 -12.45 -12.65 -13.45
C ARG A 195 -13.25 -11.54 -14.13
N ARG A 196 -12.95 -10.27 -13.85
CA ARG A 196 -13.66 -9.10 -14.38
C ARG A 196 -13.25 -8.72 -15.79
N PHE A 197 -11.95 -8.76 -16.09
CA PHE A 197 -11.37 -8.20 -17.30
C PHE A 197 -10.63 -9.23 -18.15
N GLY A 198 -10.42 -10.45 -17.64
CA GLY A 198 -9.70 -11.53 -18.32
C GLY A 198 -10.58 -12.47 -19.15
N LYS A 199 -11.90 -12.24 -19.23
CA LYS A 199 -12.78 -13.03 -20.10
C LYS A 199 -12.93 -12.37 -21.48
N ASN A 200 -12.32 -12.98 -22.48
CA ASN A 200 -12.90 -13.04 -23.83
C ASN A 200 -13.98 -14.12 -23.78
N GLU A 201 -15.26 -13.76 -23.79
CA GLU A 201 -16.25 -14.72 -24.26
C GLU A 201 -16.14 -14.78 -25.78
N ASN A 202 -15.71 -15.94 -26.27
CA ASN A 202 -15.89 -16.37 -27.66
C ASN A 202 -17.39 -16.46 -27.99
#